data_AF-A0A7Y2YW01-F1
#
_entry.id   AF-A0A7Y2YW01-F1
#
_cell.length_a   1.000
_cell.length_b   1.000
_cell.length_c   1.000
_cell.angle_alpha   90.00
_cell.angle_beta   90.00
_cell.angle_gamma   90.00
#
_symmetry.space_group_name_H-M   'P 1'
#
loop_
_entity.id
_entity.type
_entity.pdbx_description
1 polymer ?
#
loop_
_entity_poly.entity_id
_entity_poly.type
_entity_poly.pdbx_seq_one_letter_code
_entity_poly.pdbx_strand_id
1 'polypeptide(L)'
;SSPGDLAERLMAALEAAEAEGGDIRGRQSAALLVVAAQASGRPWQDRVFDLRVDDHREPLVELRRLLSVARAYHHMNEGDEQVTQGNVDAAVDEYERAEALLPGESEPIFWHAVTLASVGRVEESLPLFADAYRLRPEWRELVPRLAPARLLPDDPEMISKIVSAGE
;
A
#
# COMPACT_ATOMS: atom_id res chain seq x y z
N SER A 1 9.76 12.11 23.95
CA SER A 1 9.07 11.00 23.25
C SER A 1 8.81 11.45 21.82
N SER A 2 9.15 10.65 20.81
CA SER A 2 8.79 10.95 19.42
C SER A 2 7.26 10.80 19.24
N PRO A 3 6.60 11.62 18.41
CA PRO A 3 5.21 11.39 18.00
C PRO A 3 5.10 10.13 17.11
N GLY A 4 3.86 9.70 16.85
CA GLY A 4 3.56 8.54 16.00
C GLY A 4 3.25 7.25 16.77
N ASP A 5 2.97 6.18 16.03
CA ASP A 5 2.70 4.86 16.60
C ASP A 5 3.97 4.19 17.15
N LEU A 6 3.85 2.94 17.60
CA LEU A 6 5.01 2.22 18.14
C LEU A 6 6.10 1.97 17.07
N ALA A 7 5.72 1.64 15.84
CA ALA A 7 6.68 1.37 14.77
C ALA A 7 7.50 2.62 14.42
N GLU A 8 6.85 3.79 14.31
CA GLU A 8 7.56 5.04 14.03
C GLU A 8 8.50 5.42 15.17
N ARG A 9 8.07 5.27 16.42
CA ARG A 9 8.92 5.57 17.58
C ARG A 9 10.13 4.64 17.67
N LEU A 10 9.98 3.37 17.32
CA LEU A 10 11.09 2.42 17.24
C LEU A 10 12.05 2.78 16.09
N MET A 11 11.53 3.11 14.91
CA MET A 11 12.33 3.54 13.76
C MET A 11 13.14 4.80 14.09
N ALA A 12 12.50 5.83 14.66
CA ALA A 12 13.15 7.07 15.08
C ALA A 12 14.24 6.82 16.14
N ALA A 13 14.04 5.86 17.05
CA ALA A 13 15.05 5.49 18.04
C ALA A 13 16.29 4.84 17.39
N LEU A 14 16.10 3.96 16.40
CA LEU A 14 17.20 3.34 15.65
C LEU A 14 18.02 4.38 14.89
N GLU A 15 17.35 5.33 14.24
CA GLU A 15 18.02 6.42 13.50
C GLU A 15 18.77 7.37 14.40
N ALA A 16 18.18 7.74 15.54
CA ALA A 16 18.87 8.56 16.54
C ALA A 16 20.12 7.86 17.07
N ALA A 17 20.05 6.54 17.33
CA ALA A 17 21.21 5.78 17.77
C ALA A 17 22.32 5.68 16.70
N GLU A 18 21.95 5.50 15.43
CA GLU A 18 22.91 5.53 14.30
C GLU A 18 23.58 6.91 14.19
N ALA A 19 22.83 8.00 14.39
CA ALA A 19 23.36 9.37 14.35
C ALA A 19 24.39 9.66 15.45
N GLU A 20 24.30 8.99 16.61
CA GLU A 20 25.26 9.08 17.71
C GLU A 20 26.51 8.19 17.51
N GLY A 21 26.67 7.59 16.32
CA GLY A 21 27.83 6.79 15.94
C GLY A 21 27.55 5.29 15.73
N GLY A 22 26.33 4.84 16.03
CA GLY A 22 25.86 3.49 15.73
C GLY A 22 26.68 2.36 16.36
N ASP A 23 26.60 1.16 15.77
CA ASP A 23 27.42 0.02 16.17
C ASP A 23 28.86 0.18 15.66
N ILE A 24 29.85 -0.04 16.53
CA ILE A 24 31.28 0.07 16.20
C ILE A 24 31.72 -0.86 15.06
N ARG A 25 30.99 -1.95 14.81
CA ARG A 25 31.23 -2.89 13.70
C ARG A 25 30.70 -2.36 12.36
N GLY A 26 29.96 -1.26 12.37
CA GLY A 26 29.19 -0.75 11.25
C GLY A 26 27.80 -1.36 11.14
N ARG A 27 27.15 -1.12 10.00
CA ARG A 27 25.78 -1.53 9.70
C ARG A 27 25.76 -2.64 8.66
N GLN A 28 24.89 -3.64 8.87
CA GLN A 28 24.73 -4.76 7.94
C GLN A 28 23.25 -5.16 7.77
N SER A 29 22.49 -5.19 8.85
CA SER A 29 21.08 -5.59 8.86
C SER A 29 20.27 -4.74 9.81
N ALA A 30 18.96 -4.69 9.58
CA ALA A 30 18.01 -4.08 10.51
C ALA A 30 16.68 -4.84 10.46
N ALA A 31 15.95 -4.86 11.58
CA ALA A 31 14.65 -5.50 11.67
C ALA A 31 13.73 -4.74 12.62
N LEU A 32 12.43 -4.81 12.35
CA LEU A 32 11.37 -4.23 13.16
C LEU A 32 10.22 -5.24 13.27
N LEU A 33 9.94 -5.66 14.51
CA LEU A 33 8.80 -6.51 14.85
C LEU A 33 7.89 -5.77 15.82
N VAL A 34 6.64 -5.56 15.42
CA VAL A 34 5.58 -5.01 16.26
C VAL A 34 4.43 -6.00 16.27
N VAL A 35 3.99 -6.37 17.47
CA VAL A 35 2.88 -7.29 17.68
C VAL A 35 1.74 -6.61 18.43
N ALA A 36 0.52 -7.08 18.20
CA ALA A 36 -0.66 -6.65 18.92
C ALA A 36 -0.51 -6.93 20.42
N ALA A 37 -0.99 -6.00 21.25
CA ALA A 37 -0.90 -6.12 22.71
C ALA A 37 -1.75 -7.28 23.26
N GLN A 38 -2.84 -7.60 22.57
CA GLN A 38 -3.73 -8.71 22.89
C GLN A 38 -3.62 -9.75 21.78
N ALA A 39 -3.38 -11.01 22.16
CA ALA A 39 -3.30 -12.10 21.21
C ALA A 39 -4.69 -12.46 20.68
N SER A 40 -4.84 -12.54 19.36
CA SER A 40 -6.04 -13.12 18.73
C SER A 40 -6.04 -14.66 18.76
N GLY A 41 -4.91 -15.26 19.16
CA GLY A 41 -4.67 -16.70 19.04
C GLY A 41 -4.25 -17.13 17.62
N ARG A 42 -4.12 -16.18 16.70
CA ARG A 42 -3.65 -16.38 15.32
C ARG A 42 -2.39 -15.55 15.10
N PRO A 43 -1.19 -16.14 15.28
CA PRO A 43 0.08 -15.38 15.28
C PRO A 43 0.36 -14.56 14.02
N TRP A 44 -0.20 -14.97 12.87
CA TRP A 44 -0.05 -14.24 11.60
C TRP A 44 -0.90 -12.96 11.53
N GLN A 45 -1.96 -12.84 12.34
CA GLN A 45 -2.74 -11.61 12.46
C GLN A 45 -2.22 -10.68 13.55
N ASP A 46 -1.57 -11.26 14.56
CA ASP A 46 -1.04 -10.50 15.69
C ASP A 46 0.25 -9.74 15.34
N ARG A 47 0.91 -10.07 14.23
CA ARG A 47 2.09 -9.35 13.72
C ARG A 47 1.65 -8.12 12.93
N VAL A 48 1.67 -6.96 13.59
CA VAL A 48 1.33 -5.67 12.98
C VAL A 48 2.44 -5.25 12.00
N PHE A 49 3.70 -5.38 12.38
CA PHE A 49 4.82 -5.18 11.45
C PHE A 49 5.85 -6.27 11.68
N ASP A 50 6.33 -6.92 10.61
CA ASP A 50 7.42 -7.89 10.64
C ASP A 50 8.33 -7.62 9.44
N LEU A 51 9.28 -6.70 9.63
CA LEU A 51 10.13 -6.15 8.58
C LEU A 51 11.58 -6.50 8.85
N ARG A 52 12.30 -6.89 7.80
CA ARG A 52 13.69 -7.29 7.89
C ARG A 52 14.45 -6.88 6.62
N VAL A 53 15.60 -6.27 6.83
CA VAL A 53 16.58 -5.95 5.80
C VAL A 53 17.84 -6.74 6.09
N ASP A 54 18.18 -7.63 5.16
CA ASP A 54 19.35 -8.49 5.26
C ASP A 54 20.45 -8.04 4.33
N ASP A 55 21.64 -7.85 4.91
CA ASP A 55 22.88 -7.52 4.20
C ASP A 55 22.74 -6.33 3.24
N HIS A 56 22.41 -5.16 3.81
CA HIS A 56 22.28 -3.91 3.06
C HIS A 56 23.27 -2.87 3.55
N ARG A 57 23.80 -2.06 2.62
CA ARG A 57 24.73 -0.98 2.95
C ARG A 57 24.10 0.10 3.82
N GLU A 58 22.79 0.27 3.73
CA GLU A 58 22.01 1.28 4.45
C GLU A 58 20.73 0.63 5.01
N PRO A 59 20.85 -0.25 6.00
CA PRO A 59 19.73 -1.11 6.38
C PRO A 59 18.60 -0.34 7.07
N LEU A 60 18.90 0.76 7.78
CA LEU A 60 17.88 1.60 8.41
C LEU A 60 17.10 2.45 7.40
N VAL A 61 17.77 2.97 6.36
CA VAL A 61 17.12 3.70 5.27
C VAL A 61 16.13 2.77 4.55
N GLU A 62 16.58 1.56 4.24
CA GLU A 62 15.72 0.57 3.59
C GLU A 62 14.61 0.06 4.51
N LEU A 63 14.88 -0.11 5.80
CA LEU A 63 13.85 -0.50 6.77
C LEU A 63 12.75 0.58 6.89
N ARG A 64 13.11 1.87 6.86
CA ARG A 64 12.13 2.97 6.80
C ARG A 64 11.30 2.92 5.52
N ARG A 65 11.93 2.69 4.37
CA ARG A 65 11.20 2.52 3.10
C ARG A 65 10.20 1.36 3.19
N LEU A 66 10.64 0.21 3.70
CA LEU A 66 9.76 -0.95 3.91
C LEU A 66 8.63 -0.67 4.90
N LEU A 67 8.87 0.16 5.92
CA LEU A 67 7.80 0.59 6.84
C LEU A 67 6.73 1.41 6.11
N SER A 68 7.11 2.33 5.23
CA SER A 68 6.16 3.08 4.39
C SER A 68 5.38 2.15 3.45
N VAL A 69 6.07 1.20 2.81
CA VAL A 69 5.43 0.18 1.96
C VAL A 69 4.42 -0.65 2.75
N ALA A 70 4.80 -1.18 3.92
CA ALA A 70 3.91 -1.98 4.74
C ALA A 70 2.66 -1.18 5.18
N ARG A 71 2.84 0.10 5.56
CA ARG A 71 1.70 0.97 5.89
C ARG A 71 0.77 1.19 4.69
N ALA A 72 1.32 1.40 3.50
CA ALA A 72 0.49 1.57 2.29
C ALA A 72 -0.34 0.31 2.00
N TYR A 73 0.27 -0.88 2.10
CA TYR A 73 -0.48 -2.14 1.95
C TYR A 73 -1.53 -2.34 3.05
N HIS A 74 -1.28 -1.89 4.28
CA HIS A 74 -2.31 -1.91 5.32
C HIS A 74 -3.51 -1.03 4.95
N HIS A 75 -3.26 0.17 4.44
CA HIS A 75 -4.31 1.05 3.97
C HIS A 75 -5.06 0.46 2.78
N MET A 76 -4.39 -0.13 1.80
CA MET A 76 -5.05 -0.82 0.69
C MET A 76 -5.94 -1.98 1.15
N ASN A 77 -5.43 -2.82 2.06
CA ASN A 77 -6.21 -3.93 2.63
C ASN A 77 -7.44 -3.43 3.41
N GLU A 78 -7.30 -2.33 4.14
CA GLU A 78 -8.45 -1.69 4.81
C GLU A 78 -9.43 -1.14 3.79
N GLY A 79 -8.94 -0.53 2.69
CA GLY A 79 -9.77 -0.10 1.57
C GLY A 79 -10.61 -1.23 1.00
N ASP A 80 -10.01 -2.39 0.73
CA ASP A 80 -10.72 -3.59 0.25
C ASP A 80 -11.78 -4.11 1.25
N GLU A 81 -11.47 -4.06 2.54
CA GLU A 81 -12.42 -4.42 3.59
C GLU A 81 -13.60 -3.42 3.63
N GLN A 82 -13.34 -2.11 3.50
CA GLN A 82 -14.39 -1.08 3.43
C GLN A 82 -15.28 -1.27 2.19
N VAL A 83 -14.72 -1.65 1.04
CA VAL A 83 -15.50 -2.03 -0.15
C VAL A 83 -16.41 -3.21 0.14
N THR A 84 -15.91 -4.24 0.82
CA THR A 84 -16.70 -5.42 1.20
C THR A 84 -17.86 -5.05 2.13
N GLN A 85 -17.70 -4.01 2.94
CA GLN A 85 -18.73 -3.47 3.83
C GLN A 85 -19.67 -2.46 3.14
N GLY A 86 -19.41 -2.10 1.88
CA GLY A 86 -20.19 -1.12 1.11
C GLY A 86 -19.84 0.34 1.42
N ASN A 87 -18.78 0.59 2.19
CA ASN A 87 -18.33 1.93 2.60
C ASN A 87 -17.35 2.52 1.59
N VAL A 88 -17.83 2.82 0.38
CA VAL A 88 -16.98 3.25 -0.74
C VAL A 88 -16.13 4.49 -0.43
N ASP A 89 -16.71 5.52 0.20
CA ASP A 89 -15.96 6.75 0.47
C ASP A 89 -14.85 6.52 1.51
N ALA A 90 -15.07 5.63 2.48
CA ALA A 90 -14.02 5.22 3.41
C ALA A 90 -12.93 4.42 2.69
N ALA A 91 -13.27 3.58 1.72
CA ALA A 91 -12.29 2.87 0.92
C ALA A 91 -11.40 3.84 0.12
N VAL A 92 -12.01 4.85 -0.50
CA VAL A 92 -11.30 5.92 -1.23
C VAL A 92 -10.31 6.63 -0.31
N ASP A 93 -10.74 7.04 0.89
CA ASP A 93 -9.87 7.69 1.87
C ASP A 93 -8.63 6.83 2.23
N GLU A 94 -8.81 5.51 2.35
CA GLU A 94 -7.68 4.61 2.63
C GLU A 94 -6.74 4.46 1.43
N TYR A 95 -7.28 4.36 0.22
CA TYR A 95 -6.47 4.33 -0.99
C TYR A 95 -5.64 5.62 -1.19
N GLU A 96 -6.21 6.79 -0.93
CA GLU A 96 -5.49 8.06 -0.98
C GLU A 96 -4.33 8.12 0.02
N ARG A 97 -4.51 7.53 1.22
CA ARG A 97 -3.41 7.40 2.20
C ARG A 97 -2.31 6.47 1.71
N ALA A 98 -2.67 5.38 1.04
CA ALA A 98 -1.69 4.47 0.44
C ALA A 98 -0.90 5.16 -0.68
N GLU A 99 -1.56 5.93 -1.55
CA GLU A 99 -0.92 6.72 -2.60
C GLU A 99 0.05 7.77 -2.03
N ALA A 100 -0.34 8.46 -0.95
CA ALA A 100 0.52 9.44 -0.28
C ALA A 100 1.79 8.82 0.32
N LEU A 101 1.73 7.55 0.74
CA LEU A 101 2.87 6.82 1.30
C LEU A 101 3.81 6.26 0.23
N LEU A 102 3.31 6.03 -0.99
CA LEU A 102 4.05 5.46 -2.12
C LEU A 102 3.99 6.37 -3.35
N PRO A 103 4.54 7.60 -3.28
CA PRO A 103 4.52 8.52 -4.40
C PRO A 103 5.27 7.93 -5.60
N GLY A 104 4.59 7.87 -6.75
CA GLY A 104 5.15 7.31 -7.99
C GLY A 104 4.93 5.81 -8.18
N GLU A 105 4.30 5.12 -7.23
CA GLU A 105 3.85 3.75 -7.42
C GLU A 105 2.46 3.70 -8.07
N SER A 106 2.32 2.87 -9.09
CA SER A 106 1.07 2.74 -9.84
C SER A 106 -0.01 1.91 -9.16
N GLU A 107 0.39 1.00 -8.26
CA GLU A 107 -0.51 -0.03 -7.72
C GLU A 107 -1.63 0.55 -6.84
N PRO A 108 -1.37 1.43 -5.86
CA PRO A 108 -2.45 2.02 -5.05
C PRO A 108 -3.46 2.79 -5.90
N ILE A 109 -2.97 3.58 -6.87
CA ILE A 109 -3.79 4.35 -7.82
C ILE A 109 -4.68 3.42 -8.66
N PHE A 110 -4.12 2.30 -9.13
CA PHE A 110 -4.87 1.32 -9.92
C PHE A 110 -6.01 0.70 -9.12
N TRP A 111 -5.76 0.27 -7.88
CA TRP A 111 -6.79 -0.35 -7.04
C TRP A 111 -7.86 0.63 -6.55
N HIS A 112 -7.49 1.89 -6.32
CA HIS A 112 -8.44 2.98 -6.13
C HIS A 112 -9.37 3.12 -7.35
N ALA A 113 -8.81 3.17 -8.56
CA ALA A 113 -9.59 3.28 -9.79
C ALA A 113 -10.54 2.08 -9.98
N VAL A 114 -10.06 0.86 -9.71
CA VAL A 114 -10.88 -0.37 -9.75
C VAL A 114 -12.03 -0.28 -8.75
N THR A 115 -11.76 0.16 -7.52
CA THR A 115 -12.78 0.36 -6.49
C THR A 115 -13.91 1.28 -6.98
N LEU A 116 -13.57 2.46 -7.52
CA LEU A 116 -14.55 3.40 -8.05
C LEU A 116 -15.35 2.81 -9.22
N ALA A 117 -14.67 2.18 -10.18
CA ALA A 117 -15.32 1.54 -11.32
C ALA A 117 -16.27 0.41 -10.88
N SER A 118 -15.88 -0.40 -9.89
CA SER A 118 -16.65 -1.54 -9.41
C SER A 118 -18.03 -1.15 -8.87
N VAL A 119 -18.15 0.07 -8.33
CA VAL A 119 -19.39 0.63 -7.76
C VAL A 119 -20.11 1.60 -8.70
N GLY A 120 -19.72 1.64 -9.97
CA GLY A 120 -20.35 2.45 -11.00
C GLY A 120 -19.89 3.90 -11.07
N ARG A 121 -18.91 4.33 -10.27
CA ARG A 121 -18.27 5.65 -10.35
C ARG A 121 -17.21 5.68 -11.46
N VAL A 122 -17.62 5.24 -12.66
CA VAL A 122 -16.71 5.00 -13.78
C VAL A 122 -15.99 6.27 -14.21
N GLU A 123 -16.69 7.40 -14.37
CA GLU A 123 -16.05 8.65 -14.82
C GLU A 123 -14.95 9.14 -13.87
N GLU A 124 -15.14 8.94 -12.56
CA GLU A 124 -14.15 9.31 -11.53
C GLU A 124 -12.92 8.40 -11.57
N SER A 125 -13.10 7.14 -11.98
CA SER A 125 -11.99 6.17 -12.09
C SER A 125 -11.06 6.43 -13.29
N LEU A 126 -11.55 7.01 -14.39
CA LEU A 126 -10.79 7.17 -15.63
C LEU A 126 -9.50 7.98 -15.49
N PRO A 127 -9.46 9.14 -14.81
CA PRO A 127 -8.20 9.86 -14.60
C PRO A 127 -7.19 9.04 -13.78
N LEU A 128 -7.64 8.27 -12.79
CA LEU A 128 -6.77 7.41 -11.98
C LEU A 128 -6.21 6.24 -12.82
N PHE A 129 -7.04 5.61 -13.67
CA PHE A 129 -6.56 4.62 -14.62
C PHE A 129 -5.52 5.21 -15.57
N ALA A 130 -5.76 6.40 -16.12
CA ALA A 130 -4.80 7.09 -16.98
C ALA A 130 -3.47 7.35 -16.25
N ASP A 131 -3.50 7.77 -14.99
CA ASP A 131 -2.31 7.98 -14.17
C ASP A 131 -1.57 6.68 -13.85
N ALA A 132 -2.29 5.61 -13.50
CA ALA A 132 -1.72 4.30 -13.27
C ALA A 132 -1.04 3.74 -14.54
N TYR A 133 -1.65 3.92 -15.72
CA TYR A 133 -1.09 3.47 -17.00
C TYR A 133 0.13 4.28 -17.43
N ARG A 134 0.16 5.58 -17.13
CA ARG A 134 1.34 6.42 -17.38
C ARG A 134 2.55 5.95 -16.57
N LEU A 135 2.33 5.44 -15.35
CA LEU A 135 3.38 4.86 -14.52
C LEU A 135 3.72 3.42 -14.93
N ARG A 136 2.72 2.62 -15.29
CA ARG A 136 2.86 1.21 -15.67
C ARG A 136 1.79 0.79 -16.70
N PRO A 137 2.11 0.81 -18.00
CA PRO A 137 1.14 0.51 -19.07
C PRO A 137 0.52 -0.90 -19.00
N GLU A 138 1.22 -1.86 -18.40
CA GLU A 138 0.81 -3.27 -18.29
C GLU A 138 -0.49 -3.45 -17.50
N TRP A 139 -0.88 -2.49 -16.65
CA TRP A 139 -2.16 -2.52 -15.95
C TRP A 139 -3.37 -2.60 -16.89
N ARG A 140 -3.26 -2.08 -18.12
CA ARG A 140 -4.31 -2.21 -19.14
C ARG A 140 -4.63 -3.65 -19.46
N GLU A 141 -3.63 -4.53 -19.45
CA GLU A 141 -3.82 -5.96 -19.71
C GLU A 141 -4.57 -6.68 -18.60
N LEU A 142 -4.54 -6.12 -17.38
CA LEU A 142 -5.21 -6.71 -16.22
C LEU A 142 -6.71 -6.40 -16.22
N VAL A 143 -7.14 -5.22 -16.68
CA VAL A 143 -8.54 -4.77 -16.58
C VAL A 143 -9.56 -5.78 -17.12
N PRO A 144 -9.40 -6.38 -18.33
CA PRO A 144 -10.35 -7.37 -18.83
C PRO A 144 -10.44 -8.64 -17.98
N ARG A 145 -9.43 -8.93 -17.15
CA ARG A 145 -9.40 -10.10 -16.26
C ARG A 145 -10.13 -9.87 -14.94
N LEU A 146 -10.44 -8.61 -14.61
CA LEU A 146 -11.11 -8.25 -13.35
C LEU A 146 -12.59 -8.61 -13.34
N ALA A 147 -13.27 -8.57 -14.49
CA ALA A 147 -14.68 -8.97 -14.59
C ALA A 147 -14.89 -10.48 -14.33
N PRO A 148 -14.14 -11.40 -14.96
CA PRO A 148 -14.17 -12.83 -14.61
C PRO A 148 -13.82 -13.10 -13.13
N ALA A 149 -12.96 -12.26 -12.54
CA ALA A 149 -12.59 -12.32 -11.12
C ALA A 149 -13.64 -11.70 -10.17
N ARG A 150 -14.73 -11.12 -10.71
CA ARG A 150 -15.79 -10.42 -9.97
C ARG A 150 -15.31 -9.19 -9.20
N LEU A 151 -14.21 -8.59 -9.66
CA LEU A 151 -13.68 -7.33 -9.14
C LEU A 151 -14.22 -6.12 -9.92
N LEU A 152 -14.70 -6.34 -11.14
CA LEU A 152 -15.47 -5.38 -11.92
C LEU A 152 -16.78 -6.02 -12.41
N PRO A 153 -17.83 -5.22 -12.68
CA PRO A 153 -18.99 -5.66 -13.44
C PRO A 153 -18.60 -6.29 -14.79
N ASP A 154 -19.34 -7.33 -15.19
CA ASP A 154 -19.24 -7.92 -16.53
C ASP A 154 -19.92 -7.01 -17.57
N ASP A 155 -19.28 -5.87 -17.81
CA ASP A 155 -19.72 -4.81 -18.71
C ASP A 155 -18.61 -4.52 -19.74
N PRO A 156 -18.73 -5.04 -20.97
CA PRO A 156 -17.74 -4.85 -22.02
C PRO A 156 -17.53 -3.38 -22.43
N GLU A 157 -18.57 -2.54 -22.36
CA GLU A 157 -18.47 -1.12 -22.72
C GLU A 157 -17.65 -0.36 -21.67
N MET A 158 -17.94 -0.58 -20.39
CA MET A 158 -17.16 -0.04 -19.29
C MET A 158 -15.70 -0.50 -19.35
N ILE A 159 -15.46 -1.80 -19.56
CA ILE A 159 -14.11 -2.36 -19.68
C ILE A 159 -13.35 -1.70 -20.84
N SER A 160 -13.96 -1.60 -22.02
CA SER A 160 -13.35 -0.94 -23.17
C SER A 160 -13.01 0.51 -22.87
N LYS A 161 -13.90 1.22 -22.17
CA LYS A 161 -13.69 2.62 -21.78
C LYS A 161 -12.51 2.78 -20.81
N ILE A 162 -12.41 1.90 -19.82
CA ILE A 162 -11.30 1.90 -18.84
C ILE A 162 -9.97 1.56 -19.52
N VAL A 163 -9.94 0.60 -20.45
CA VAL A 163 -8.72 0.20 -21.16
C VAL A 163 -8.17 1.35 -22.01
N SER A 164 -9.05 2.13 -22.66
CA SER A 164 -8.68 3.30 -23.46
C SER A 164 -8.47 4.58 -22.65
N ALA A 165 -8.50 4.53 -21.32
CA ALA A 165 -8.27 5.72 -20.51
C ALA A 165 -6.85 6.29 -20.75
N GLY A 166 -6.78 7.59 -21.04
CA GLY A 166 -5.52 8.31 -21.27
C GLY A 166 -4.83 8.05 -22.61
N GLU A 167 -5.48 7.36 -23.55
CA GLU A 167 -5.09 7.36 -24.97
C GLU A 167 -5.45 8.69 -25.65
#